data_AF-A0A8T5N2M5-F1
#
_entry.id   AF-A0A8T5N2M5-F1
#
_cell.length_a   1.000
_cell.length_b   1.000
_cell.length_c   1.000
_cell.angle_alpha   90.00
_cell.angle_beta   90.00
_cell.angle_gamma   90.00
#
_symmetry.space_group_name_H-M   'P 1'
#
loop_
_entity.id
_entity.type
_entity.pdbx_description
1 polymer ?
#
loop_
_entity_poly.entity_id
_entity_poly.type
_entity_poly.pdbx_seq_one_letter_code
_entity_poly.pdbx_strand_id
1 'polypeptide(L)'
;MKKEFIKETARDIIALGGVPFFILVLVRVAILSKPDFLLQFLLAGVIFLLINFLVKTNLYSGLGLIILIFTSLYYNDLKFSIFASLVYVGLISSLVYLKSNKKEIIKGVLLGVLSSAISYYLVKVIFYE
;
A
#
# COMPACT_ATOMS: atom_id res chain seq x y z
N MET A 1 -24.22 -18.50 6.70
CA MET A 1 -24.65 -17.09 6.55
C MET A 1 -23.77 -16.05 7.25
N LYS A 2 -23.93 -15.69 8.54
CA LYS A 2 -23.18 -14.55 9.13
C LYS A 2 -21.65 -14.68 9.04
N LYS A 3 -21.10 -15.88 9.28
CA LYS A 3 -19.64 -16.14 9.22
C LYS A 3 -19.09 -16.11 7.80
N GLU A 4 -19.87 -16.52 6.81
CA GLU A 4 -19.47 -16.48 5.39
C GLU A 4 -19.43 -15.04 4.89
N PHE A 5 -20.46 -14.25 5.23
CA PHE A 5 -20.50 -12.83 4.88
C PHE A 5 -19.30 -12.06 5.44
N ILE A 6 -18.97 -12.23 6.73
CA ILE A 6 -17.79 -11.59 7.34
C ILE A 6 -16.48 -12.00 6.64
N LYS A 7 -16.38 -13.27 6.25
CA LYS A 7 -15.20 -13.81 5.56
C LYS A 7 -15.05 -13.22 4.16
N GLU A 8 -16.16 -13.03 3.46
CA GLU A 8 -16.20 -12.42 2.12
C GLU A 8 -15.84 -10.94 2.18
N THR A 9 -16.46 -10.19 3.10
CA THR A 9 -16.07 -8.79 3.35
C THR A 9 -14.59 -8.64 3.69
N ALA A 10 -14.04 -9.55 4.51
CA ALA A 10 -12.61 -9.53 4.82
C ALA A 10 -11.73 -9.72 3.56
N ARG A 11 -12.16 -10.55 2.60
CA ARG A 11 -11.44 -10.74 1.33
C ARG A 11 -11.52 -9.49 0.46
N ASP A 12 -12.68 -8.85 0.40
CA ASP A 12 -12.87 -7.62 -0.37
C ASP A 12 -12.02 -6.48 0.17
N ILE A 13 -11.94 -6.34 1.50
CA ILE A 13 -11.06 -5.35 2.14
C ILE A 13 -9.58 -5.66 1.84
N ILE A 14 -9.17 -6.92 1.85
CA ILE A 14 -7.79 -7.30 1.50
C ILE A 14 -7.46 -6.97 0.04
N ALA A 15 -8.43 -7.07 -0.87
CA ALA A 15 -8.23 -6.74 -2.28
C ALA A 15 -7.84 -5.26 -2.49
N LEU A 16 -8.17 -4.37 -1.56
CA LEU A 16 -7.74 -2.97 -1.57
C LEU A 16 -6.22 -2.80 -1.38
N GLY A 17 -5.51 -3.80 -0.85
CA GLY A 17 -4.05 -3.84 -0.85
C GLY A 17 -3.46 -4.68 -1.98
N GLY A 18 -4.27 -5.15 -2.92
CA GLY A 18 -3.82 -6.02 -4.01
C GLY A 18 -3.11 -5.27 -5.13
N VAL A 19 -2.38 -6.02 -5.96
CA VAL A 19 -1.74 -5.50 -7.18
C VAL A 19 -2.74 -4.81 -8.13
N PRO A 20 -3.96 -5.34 -8.38
CA PRO A 20 -4.92 -4.66 -9.25
C PRO A 20 -5.32 -3.28 -8.73
N PHE A 21 -5.55 -3.16 -7.42
CA PHE A 21 -5.91 -1.88 -6.80
C PHE A 21 -4.73 -0.91 -6.80
N PHE A 22 -3.51 -1.40 -6.58
CA PHE A 22 -2.30 -0.60 -6.72
C PHE A 22 -2.16 0.01 -8.12
N ILE A 23 -2.35 -0.80 -9.18
CA ILE A 23 -2.32 -0.34 -10.58
C ILE A 23 -3.42 0.70 -10.83
N LEU A 24 -4.63 0.47 -10.33
CA LEU A 24 -5.73 1.43 -10.47
C LEU A 24 -5.39 2.80 -9.86
N VAL A 25 -4.81 2.82 -8.66
CA VAL A 25 -4.37 4.07 -8.01
C VAL A 25 -3.24 4.72 -8.81
N LEU A 26 -2.33 3.94 -9.37
CA LEU A 26 -1.20 4.44 -10.16
C LEU A 26 -1.68 5.13 -11.44
N VAL A 27 -2.61 4.50 -12.16
CA VAL A 27 -3.23 5.10 -13.35
C VAL A 27 -4.01 6.37 -12.98
N ARG A 28 -4.76 6.36 -11.86
CA ARG A 28 -5.46 7.57 -11.37
C ARG A 28 -4.49 8.73 -11.19
N VAL A 29 -3.35 8.47 -10.57
CA VAL A 29 -2.32 9.48 -10.31
C VAL A 29 -1.69 9.97 -11.62
N ALA A 30 -1.45 9.07 -12.58
CA ALA A 30 -0.88 9.43 -13.88
C ALA A 30 -1.77 10.41 -14.68
N ILE A 31 -3.09 10.27 -14.57
CA ILE A 31 -4.06 11.16 -15.23
C ILE A 31 -4.01 12.59 -14.65
N LEU A 32 -3.61 12.74 -13.39
CA LEU A 32 -3.62 14.03 -12.66
C LEU A 32 -2.35 14.87 -12.85
N SER A 33 -1.48 14.51 -13.81
CA SER A 33 -0.30 15.28 -14.25
C SER A 33 0.69 15.72 -13.16
N LYS A 34 0.88 14.91 -12.11
CA LYS A 34 1.95 15.12 -11.09
C LYS A 34 3.09 14.10 -11.29
N PRO A 35 4.09 14.37 -12.14
CA PRO A 35 5.11 13.39 -12.54
C PRO A 35 6.01 12.93 -11.39
N ASP A 36 6.46 13.85 -10.53
CA ASP A 36 7.33 13.52 -9.39
C ASP A 36 6.65 12.52 -8.45
N PHE A 37 5.39 12.79 -8.15
CA PHE A 37 4.59 11.94 -7.26
C PHE A 37 4.27 10.58 -7.91
N LEU A 38 3.96 10.56 -9.22
CA LEU A 38 3.79 9.32 -9.95
C LEU A 38 5.04 8.44 -9.88
N LEU A 39 6.22 9.05 -10.06
CA LEU A 39 7.49 8.32 -10.01
C LEU A 39 7.77 7.79 -8.60
N GLN A 40 7.52 8.58 -7.55
CA GLN A 40 7.65 8.11 -6.16
C GLN A 40 6.75 6.90 -5.88
N PHE A 41 5.50 6.98 -6.32
CA PHE A 41 4.56 5.88 -6.08
C PHE A 41 4.94 4.62 -6.87
N LEU A 42 5.33 4.78 -8.14
CA LEU A 42 5.79 3.69 -9.00
C LEU A 42 7.04 3.02 -8.44
N LEU A 43 8.06 3.80 -8.10
CA LEU A 43 9.33 3.28 -7.58
C LEU A 43 9.14 2.58 -6.24
N ALA A 44 8.32 3.10 -5.34
CA ALA A 44 7.99 2.41 -4.08
C ALA A 44 7.38 1.02 -4.34
N GLY A 45 6.45 0.93 -5.30
CA GLY A 45 5.87 -0.35 -5.73
C GLY A 45 6.92 -1.31 -6.31
N VAL A 46 7.78 -0.83 -7.21
CA VAL A 46 8.84 -1.63 -7.84
C VAL A 46 9.85 -2.13 -6.80
N ILE A 47 10.36 -1.24 -5.94
CA ILE A 47 11.30 -1.60 -4.86
C ILE A 47 10.67 -2.63 -3.93
N PHE A 48 9.41 -2.43 -3.54
CA PHE A 48 8.69 -3.39 -2.71
C PHE A 48 8.57 -4.76 -3.37
N LEU A 49 8.16 -4.83 -4.64
CA LEU A 49 8.01 -6.10 -5.35
C LEU A 49 9.34 -6.84 -5.53
N LEU A 50 10.43 -6.11 -5.83
CA LEU A 50 11.77 -6.68 -5.96
C LEU A 50 12.27 -7.28 -4.63
N ILE A 51 12.13 -6.54 -3.52
CA ILE A 51 12.56 -7.05 -2.20
C ILE A 51 11.64 -8.18 -1.73
N ASN A 52 10.34 -8.07 -2.00
CA ASN A 52 9.37 -9.08 -1.63
C ASN A 52 9.63 -10.43 -2.31
N PHE A 53 10.13 -10.42 -3.56
CA PHE A 53 10.54 -11.63 -4.26
C PHE A 53 11.64 -12.41 -3.51
N LEU A 54 12.54 -11.70 -2.82
CA LEU A 54 13.64 -12.30 -2.05
C LEU A 54 13.21 -12.71 -0.63
N VAL A 55 12.47 -11.86 0.08
CA VAL A 55 12.20 -12.01 1.52
C VAL A 55 10.90 -12.77 1.81
N LYS A 56 10.02 -12.92 0.80
CA LYS A 56 8.67 -13.51 0.89
C LYS A 56 7.85 -12.91 2.04
N THR A 57 7.16 -11.81 1.76
CA THR A 57 6.31 -11.11 2.72
C THR A 57 4.85 -11.06 2.25
N ASN A 58 3.95 -10.55 3.10
CA ASN A 58 2.56 -10.41 2.72
C ASN A 58 2.38 -9.19 1.80
N LEU A 59 2.18 -9.46 0.50
CA LEU A 59 1.98 -8.44 -0.54
C LEU A 59 0.90 -7.41 -0.18
N TYR A 60 -0.25 -7.87 0.32
CA TYR A 60 -1.39 -6.99 0.61
C TYR A 60 -1.08 -5.96 1.69
N SER A 61 -0.40 -6.40 2.75
CA SER A 61 -0.01 -5.51 3.84
C SER A 61 0.98 -4.43 3.41
N GLY A 62 1.92 -4.76 2.52
CA GLY A 62 2.93 -3.82 2.05
C GLY A 62 2.39 -2.87 0.97
N LEU A 63 1.78 -3.39 -0.09
CA LEU A 63 1.19 -2.56 -1.14
C LEU A 63 0.08 -1.66 -0.59
N GLY A 64 -0.78 -2.18 0.29
CA GLY A 64 -1.81 -1.37 0.97
C GLY A 64 -1.22 -0.20 1.76
N LEU A 65 -0.04 -0.38 2.36
CA LEU A 65 0.65 0.69 3.10
C LEU A 65 1.23 1.74 2.16
N ILE A 66 1.85 1.30 1.06
CA ILE A 66 2.38 2.20 0.03
C ILE A 66 1.24 3.04 -0.54
N ILE A 67 0.09 2.43 -0.84
CA ILE A 67 -1.12 3.15 -1.26
C ILE A 67 -1.55 4.16 -0.19
N LEU A 68 -1.65 3.75 1.07
CA LEU A 68 -2.02 4.64 2.18
C LEU A 68 -1.10 5.86 2.25
N ILE A 69 0.21 5.65 2.28
CA ILE A 69 1.21 6.71 2.43
C ILE A 69 1.12 7.69 1.27
N PHE A 70 1.23 7.19 0.04
CA PHE A 70 1.29 8.07 -1.12
C PHE A 70 -0.04 8.75 -1.38
N THR A 71 -1.18 8.07 -1.29
CA THR A 71 -2.48 8.75 -1.46
C THR A 71 -2.71 9.80 -0.38
N SER A 72 -2.31 9.55 0.87
CA SER A 72 -2.39 10.55 1.94
C SER A 72 -1.52 11.77 1.65
N LEU A 73 -0.28 11.57 1.22
CA LEU A 73 0.62 12.65 0.80
C LEU A 73 0.08 13.43 -0.40
N TYR A 74 -0.56 12.74 -1.35
CA TYR A 74 -1.13 13.34 -2.55
C TYR A 74 -2.28 14.30 -2.23
N TYR A 75 -3.24 13.84 -1.43
CA TYR A 75 -4.41 14.65 -1.07
C TYR A 75 -4.07 15.71 -0.04
N ASN A 76 -3.08 15.46 0.83
CA ASN A 76 -2.66 16.37 1.90
C ASN A 76 -3.85 16.89 2.73
N ASP A 77 -4.84 16.02 2.97
CA ASP A 77 -6.07 16.34 3.70
C ASP A 77 -6.23 15.38 4.87
N LEU A 78 -6.44 15.94 6.06
CA LEU A 78 -6.50 15.17 7.30
C LEU A 78 -7.67 14.18 7.31
N LYS A 79 -8.84 14.56 6.77
CA LYS A 79 -10.03 13.69 6.77
C LYS A 79 -9.78 12.50 5.86
N PHE A 80 -9.16 12.74 4.70
CA PHE A 80 -8.74 11.67 3.80
C PHE A 80 -7.72 10.75 4.48
N SER A 81 -6.68 11.28 5.13
CA SER A 81 -5.66 10.47 5.80
C SER A 81 -6.24 9.60 6.93
N ILE A 82 -7.18 10.14 7.72
CA ILE A 82 -7.89 9.35 8.74
C ILE A 82 -8.68 8.22 8.08
N PHE A 83 -9.46 8.53 7.04
CA PHE A 83 -10.25 7.53 6.32
C PHE A 83 -9.38 6.42 5.73
N ALA A 84 -8.32 6.77 5.01
CA ALA A 84 -7.40 5.81 4.42
C ALA A 84 -6.71 4.95 5.50
N SER A 85 -6.36 5.55 6.65
CA SER A 85 -5.76 4.81 7.77
C SER A 85 -6.73 3.79 8.34
N LEU A 86 -8.02 4.15 8.49
CA LEU A 86 -9.06 3.21 8.92
C LEU A 86 -9.22 2.04 7.94
N VAL A 87 -9.20 2.32 6.63
CA VAL A 87 -9.25 1.28 5.59
C VAL A 87 -8.06 0.33 5.71
N TYR A 88 -6.85 0.87 5.90
CA TYR A 88 -5.65 0.07 6.06
C TYR A 88 -5.66 -0.77 7.35
N VAL A 89 -6.12 -0.21 8.47
CA VAL A 89 -6.34 -0.97 9.72
C VAL A 89 -7.35 -2.09 9.50
N GLY A 90 -8.42 -1.82 8.75
CA GLY A 90 -9.39 -2.83 8.31
C GLY A 90 -8.75 -3.95 7.50
N LEU A 91 -7.83 -3.62 6.59
CA LEU A 91 -7.05 -4.58 5.80
C LEU A 91 -6.16 -5.46 6.69
N ILE A 92 -5.39 -4.87 7.61
CA ILE A 92 -4.53 -5.63 8.53
C ILE A 92 -5.37 -6.54 9.43
N SER A 93 -6.49 -6.03 9.96
CA SER A 93 -7.42 -6.81 10.77
C SER A 93 -8.00 -7.98 9.98
N SER A 94 -8.33 -7.77 8.71
CA SER A 94 -8.84 -8.81 7.81
C SER A 94 -7.78 -9.89 7.52
N LEU A 95 -6.52 -9.50 7.31
CA LEU A 95 -5.40 -10.46 7.15
C LEU A 95 -5.22 -11.33 8.39
N VAL A 96 -5.26 -10.73 9.58
CA VAL A 96 -5.17 -11.45 10.86
C VAL A 96 -6.37 -12.38 11.06
N TYR A 97 -7.58 -11.92 10.74
CA TYR A 97 -8.80 -12.71 10.81
C TYR A 97 -8.77 -13.94 9.89
N LEU A 98 -8.28 -13.79 8.66
CA LEU A 98 -8.11 -14.89 7.70
C LEU A 98 -6.91 -15.80 8.01
N LYS A 99 -6.31 -15.68 9.21
CA LYS A 99 -5.19 -16.51 9.70
C LYS A 99 -3.95 -16.43 8.81
N SER A 100 -3.70 -15.27 8.19
CA SER A 100 -2.42 -15.03 7.52
C SER A 100 -1.28 -15.03 8.55
N ASN A 101 -0.07 -15.42 8.12
CA ASN A 101 1.08 -15.48 9.00
C ASN A 101 1.46 -14.09 9.53
N LYS A 102 1.32 -13.87 10.86
CA LYS A 102 1.59 -12.58 11.50
C LYS A 102 3.00 -12.05 11.20
N LYS A 103 4.00 -12.93 11.11
CA LYS A 103 5.38 -12.54 10.79
C LYS A 103 5.49 -11.98 9.36
N GLU A 104 4.77 -12.56 8.41
CA GLU A 104 4.76 -12.10 7.01
C GLU A 104 4.02 -10.77 6.85
N ILE A 105 2.94 -10.56 7.63
CA ILE A 105 2.24 -9.27 7.71
C ILE A 105 3.19 -8.19 8.22
N ILE A 106 3.83 -8.41 9.38
CA ILE A 106 4.75 -7.43 9.97
C ILE A 106 5.90 -7.11 9.00
N LYS A 107 6.51 -8.13 8.38
CA LYS A 107 7.55 -7.93 7.36
C LYS A 107 7.03 -7.11 6.17
N GLY A 108 5.81 -7.38 5.71
CA GLY A 108 5.20 -6.63 4.61
C GLY A 108 4.96 -5.16 4.96
N VAL A 109 4.49 -4.87 6.19
CA VAL A 109 4.38 -3.50 6.71
C VAL A 109 5.74 -2.82 6.74
N LEU A 110 6.76 -3.46 7.33
CA LEU A 110 8.12 -2.90 7.41
C LEU A 110 8.72 -2.62 6.03
N LEU A 111 8.56 -3.56 5.08
CA LEU A 111 8.98 -3.35 3.71
C LEU A 111 8.19 -2.22 3.02
N GLY A 112 6.89 -2.10 3.29
CA GLY A 112 6.09 -0.99 2.76
C GLY A 112 6.59 0.37 3.24
N VAL A 113 6.95 0.50 4.53
CA VAL A 113 7.57 1.73 5.07
C VAL A 113 8.90 1.99 4.40
N LEU A 114 9.79 0.99 4.35
CA LEU A 114 11.13 1.12 3.77
C LEU A 114 11.07 1.51 2.30
N SER A 115 10.27 0.82 1.49
CA SER A 115 10.13 1.12 0.07
C SER A 115 9.56 2.51 -0.18
N SER A 116 8.59 2.95 0.64
CA SER A 116 8.03 4.30 0.55
C SER A 116 9.07 5.36 0.90
N ALA A 117 9.83 5.17 1.97
CA ALA A 117 10.88 6.09 2.40
C ALA A 117 11.99 6.18 1.35
N ILE A 118 12.56 5.04 0.92
CA ILE A 118 13.62 4.99 -0.09
C ILE A 118 13.16 5.72 -1.36
N SER A 119 11.96 5.41 -1.84
CA SER A 119 11.46 6.02 -3.06
C SER A 119 11.22 7.53 -2.93
N TYR A 120 10.73 7.99 -1.79
CA TYR A 120 10.51 9.41 -1.55
C TYR A 120 11.82 10.19 -1.61
N TYR A 121 12.86 9.69 -0.93
CA TYR A 121 14.18 10.33 -0.95
C TYR A 121 14.84 10.24 -2.33
N LEU A 122 14.77 9.08 -3.00
CA LEU A 122 15.43 8.87 -4.28
C LEU A 122 14.88 9.80 -5.37
N VAL A 123 13.56 10.00 -5.44
CA VAL A 123 12.97 10.96 -6.39
C VAL A 123 13.31 12.40 -6.00
N LYS A 124 13.32 12.72 -4.71
CA LYS A 124 13.68 14.08 -4.26
C LYS A 124 15.10 14.45 -4.70
N VAL A 125 16.06 13.52 -4.58
CA VAL A 125 17.44 13.71 -5.05
C VAL A 125 17.50 13.87 -6.58
N ILE A 126 16.71 13.12 -7.35
CA ILE A 126 16.76 13.18 -8.82
C ILE A 126 16.18 14.49 -9.39
N PHE A 127 15.14 15.06 -8.77
CA PHE A 127 14.39 16.20 -9.33
C PHE A 127 14.67 17.55 -8.67
N TYR A 128 15.22 17.57 -7.46
CA TYR A 128 15.36 18.79 -6.65
C TYR A 128 16.80 19.07 -6.19
N GLU A 129 17.79 18.29 -6.65
CA GLU A 129 19.21 18.66 -6.68
C GLU A 129 19.60 19.07 -8.11
#